data_AF-A0A5D4MIW3-F1
#
_entry.id   AF-A0A5D4MIW3-F1
#
_cell.length_a   1.000
_cell.length_b   1.000
_cell.length_c   1.000
_cell.angle_alpha   90.00
_cell.angle_beta   90.00
_cell.angle_gamma   90.00
#
_symmetry.space_group_name_H-M   'P 1'
#
loop_
_entity.id
_entity.type
_entity.pdbx_description
1 polymer ?
#
loop_
_entity_poly.entity_id
_entity_poly.type
_entity_poly.pdbx_seq_one_letter_code
_entity_poly.pdbx_strand_id
1 'polypeptide(L)'
;MKKLLNRLLATLICVSLIYSAAHRPTEQDFNRWLKNEYGLSCGAASCTMKDGESDEFRTLIITGSRTKDGYLLFNTVSRTFEGKEGKRTIIKAIGFLGGYYPLVEEIDHSMPSG
;
A
#
# COMPACT_ATOMS: atom_id res chain seq x y z
N MET A 1 -36.41 12.27 13.86
CA MET A 1 -35.57 11.56 12.86
C MET A 1 -34.07 11.82 13.03
N LYS A 2 -33.59 13.06 13.21
CA LYS A 2 -32.15 13.37 13.40
C LYS A 2 -31.47 12.57 14.54
N LYS A 3 -32.14 12.38 15.69
CA LYS A 3 -31.61 11.57 16.81
C LYS A 3 -31.44 10.08 16.46
N LEU A 4 -32.32 9.52 15.63
CA LEU A 4 -32.23 8.13 15.17
C LEU A 4 -31.10 7.98 14.15
N LEU A 5 -31.02 8.92 13.20
CA LEU A 5 -29.94 8.98 12.20
C LEU A 5 -28.56 9.10 12.85
N ASN A 6 -28.42 9.99 13.84
CA ASN A 6 -27.15 10.16 14.56
C ASN A 6 -26.76 8.89 15.34
N ARG A 7 -27.72 8.15 15.90
CA ARG A 7 -27.46 6.86 16.56
C ARG A 7 -26.97 5.82 15.57
N LEU A 8 -27.64 5.70 14.41
CA LEU A 8 -27.22 4.78 13.35
C LEU A 8 -25.83 5.10 12.83
N LEU A 9 -25.52 6.38 12.61
CA LEU A 9 -24.19 6.82 12.19
C LEU A 9 -23.13 6.49 13.25
N ALA A 10 -23.41 6.74 14.53
CA ALA A 10 -22.49 6.40 15.61
C ALA A 10 -22.23 4.89 15.69
N THR A 11 -23.28 4.05 15.54
CA THR A 11 -23.13 2.60 15.50
C THR A 11 -22.28 2.17 14.30
N LEU A 12 -22.52 2.74 13.12
CA LEU A 12 -21.74 2.43 11.92
C LEU A 12 -20.25 2.77 12.10
N ILE A 13 -19.95 3.93 12.70
CA ILE A 13 -18.58 4.35 13.01
C ILE A 13 -17.95 3.39 14.02
N CYS A 14 -18.64 3.02 15.10
CA CYS A 14 -18.09 2.07 16.07
C CYS A 14 -17.77 0.71 15.41
N VAL A 15 -18.67 0.21 14.56
CA VAL A 15 -18.47 -1.05 13.83
C VAL A 15 -17.29 -0.93 12.86
N SER A 16 -17.13 0.17 12.14
CA SER A 16 -16.01 0.36 11.21
C SER A 16 -14.67 0.46 11.94
N LEU A 17 -14.62 1.10 13.12
CA LEU A 17 -13.42 1.17 13.94
C LEU A 17 -13.02 -0.22 14.48
N ILE A 18 -13.98 -1.00 14.99
CA ILE A 18 -13.72 -2.38 15.45
C ILE A 18 -13.25 -3.25 14.28
N TYR A 19 -13.90 -3.15 13.12
CA TYR A 19 -13.50 -3.88 11.93
C TYR A 19 -12.08 -3.53 11.49
N SER A 20 -11.73 -2.23 11.48
CA SER A 20 -10.39 -1.75 11.13
C SER A 20 -9.31 -2.27 12.08
N ALA A 21 -9.60 -2.29 13.39
CA ALA A 21 -8.67 -2.80 14.39
C ALA A 21 -8.45 -4.32 14.24
N ALA A 22 -9.52 -5.07 13.95
CA ALA A 22 -9.47 -6.52 13.79
C ALA A 22 -8.85 -6.96 12.45
N HIS A 23 -9.06 -6.20 11.38
CA HIS A 23 -8.60 -6.51 10.02
C HIS A 23 -7.50 -5.55 9.60
N ARG A 24 -6.52 -5.36 10.47
CA ARG A 24 -5.37 -4.55 10.13
C ARG A 24 -4.54 -5.27 9.06
N PRO A 25 -4.29 -4.66 7.91
CA PRO A 25 -3.61 -5.34 6.81
C PRO A 25 -2.13 -5.55 7.13
N THR A 26 -1.63 -6.70 6.68
CA THR A 26 -0.27 -7.19 6.93
C THR A 26 0.68 -6.79 5.81
N GLU A 27 1.99 -7.03 6.00
CA GLU A 27 2.97 -6.86 4.92
C GLU A 27 2.66 -7.74 3.68
N GLN A 28 2.07 -8.92 3.87
CA GLN A 28 1.65 -9.76 2.75
C GLN A 28 0.52 -9.11 1.95
N ASP A 29 -0.41 -8.44 2.63
CA ASP A 29 -1.49 -7.68 1.98
C ASP A 29 -0.93 -6.46 1.25
N PHE A 30 0.14 -5.85 1.77
CA PHE A 30 0.85 -4.77 1.07
C PHE A 30 1.49 -5.26 -0.23
N ASN A 31 2.17 -6.41 -0.19
CA ASN A 31 2.77 -7.00 -1.40
C ASN A 31 1.70 -7.41 -2.42
N ARG A 32 0.55 -7.91 -1.95
CA ARG A 32 -0.60 -8.21 -2.83
C ARG A 32 -1.15 -6.94 -3.46
N TRP A 33 -1.30 -5.87 -2.68
CA TRP A 33 -1.74 -4.58 -3.17
C TRP A 33 -0.77 -4.00 -4.22
N LEU A 34 0.55 -4.03 -3.96
CA LEU A 34 1.57 -3.60 -4.92
C LEU A 34 1.48 -4.34 -6.26
N LYS A 35 1.23 -5.66 -6.21
CA LYS A 35 1.05 -6.47 -7.41
C LYS A 35 -0.19 -6.07 -8.20
N ASN A 36 -1.29 -5.81 -7.50
CA ASN A 36 -2.56 -5.47 -8.15
C ASN A 36 -2.57 -4.05 -8.71
N GLU A 37 -2.00 -3.09 -7.98
CA GLU A 37 -2.04 -1.66 -8.32
C GLU A 37 -0.94 -1.26 -9.31
N TYR A 38 0.27 -1.80 -9.16
CA TYR A 38 1.44 -1.39 -9.95
C TYR A 38 2.06 -2.56 -10.74
N GLY A 39 1.47 -3.75 -10.72
CA GLY A 39 2.06 -4.94 -11.37
C GLY A 39 3.34 -5.44 -10.70
N LEU A 40 3.67 -4.96 -9.50
CA LEU A 40 4.93 -5.26 -8.80
C LEU A 40 4.85 -6.56 -8.01
N SER A 41 5.62 -7.57 -8.43
CA SER A 41 5.79 -8.82 -7.68
C SER A 41 7.07 -8.76 -6.85
N CYS A 42 6.90 -8.61 -5.54
CA CYS A 42 8.00 -8.40 -4.59
C CYS A 42 8.38 -9.66 -3.80
N GLY A 43 9.69 -9.92 -3.72
CA GLY A 43 10.33 -10.84 -2.77
C GLY A 43 10.98 -10.11 -1.60
N ALA A 44 11.93 -10.76 -0.93
CA ALA A 44 12.55 -10.21 0.29
C ALA A 44 13.46 -8.97 0.05
N ALA A 45 14.15 -8.90 -1.09
CA ALA A 45 15.13 -7.85 -1.38
C ALA A 45 14.90 -7.13 -2.71
N SER A 46 14.00 -7.64 -3.55
CA SER A 46 13.76 -7.10 -4.89
C SER A 46 12.32 -7.30 -5.31
N CYS A 47 11.87 -6.45 -6.23
CA CYS A 47 10.59 -6.57 -6.91
C CYS A 47 10.81 -6.68 -8.42
N THR A 48 9.85 -7.29 -9.09
CA THR A 48 9.83 -7.41 -10.54
C THR A 48 8.54 -6.82 -11.07
N MET A 49 8.64 -6.08 -12.18
CA MET A 49 7.48 -5.64 -12.96
C MET A 49 7.66 -6.07 -14.41
N LYS A 50 6.55 -6.35 -15.09
CA LYS A 50 6.56 -6.58 -16.52
C LYS A 50 6.76 -5.24 -17.23
N ASP A 51 7.67 -5.18 -18.18
CA ASP A 51 7.82 -4.00 -19.02
C ASP A 51 6.68 -3.99 -20.06
N GLY A 52 5.97 -2.87 -20.22
CA GLY A 52 4.62 -2.84 -20.80
C GLY A 52 4.44 -3.58 -22.13
N GLU A 53 5.44 -3.54 -23.02
CA GLU A 53 5.36 -4.13 -24.37
C GLU A 53 6.27 -5.36 -24.58
N SER A 54 7.11 -5.73 -23.62
CA SER A 54 8.02 -6.88 -23.76
C SER A 54 7.74 -7.94 -22.69
N ASP A 55 8.12 -9.19 -22.96
CA ASP A 55 8.14 -10.25 -21.93
C ASP A 55 9.34 -10.09 -20.98
N GLU A 56 10.07 -8.97 -21.04
CA GLU A 56 11.18 -8.71 -20.14
C GLU A 56 10.68 -8.17 -18.79
N PHE A 57 11.26 -8.73 -17.72
CA PHE A 57 11.00 -8.29 -16.36
C PHE A 57 12.06 -7.27 -15.94
N ARG A 58 11.60 -6.10 -15.50
CA ARG A 58 12.46 -5.12 -14.86
C ARG A 58 12.56 -5.43 -13.37
N THR A 59 13.79 -5.56 -12.88
CA THR A 59 14.05 -5.75 -11.45
C THR A 59 14.31 -4.42 -10.77
N LEU A 60 13.57 -4.17 -9.69
CA LEU A 60 13.75 -3.06 -8.77
C LEU A 60 14.35 -3.59 -7.46
N ILE A 61 15.40 -2.97 -6.96
CA ILE A 61 16.02 -3.34 -5.68
C ILE A 61 15.30 -2.57 -4.57
N ILE A 62 14.95 -3.25 -3.48
CA ILE A 62 14.37 -2.61 -2.30
C ILE A 62 15.52 -2.01 -1.48
N THR A 63 15.64 -0.69 -1.47
CA THR A 63 16.72 0.02 -0.77
C THR A 63 16.27 0.59 0.58
N GLY A 64 14.96 0.64 0.82
CA GLY A 64 14.39 1.04 2.10
C GLY A 64 13.00 0.47 2.30
N SER A 65 12.71 0.00 3.50
CA SER A 65 11.36 -0.43 3.90
C SER A 65 11.13 0.01 5.33
N ARG A 66 10.07 0.80 5.56
CA ARG A 66 9.67 1.26 6.87
C ARG A 66 8.19 1.00 7.06
N THR A 67 7.87 0.16 8.03
CA THR A 67 6.50 -0.08 8.46
C THR A 67 6.30 0.55 9.85
N LYS A 68 5.23 1.32 10.01
CA LYS A 68 4.79 1.81 11.32
C LYS A 68 3.48 1.10 11.69
N ASP A 69 3.61 0.07 12.52
CA ASP A 69 2.50 -0.74 13.03
C ASP A 69 2.07 -0.35 14.46
N GLY A 70 2.43 0.85 14.94
CA GLY A 70 2.07 1.30 16.30
C GLY A 70 0.62 1.77 16.50
N TYR A 71 -0.14 2.00 15.43
CA TYR A 71 -1.50 2.58 15.54
C TYR A 71 -2.60 1.52 15.71
N LEU A 72 -3.69 1.82 16.43
CA LEU A 72 -4.73 0.81 16.70
C LEU A 72 -5.58 0.45 15.48
N LEU A 73 -5.81 1.40 14.57
CA LEU A 73 -6.82 1.29 13.50
C LEU A 73 -6.23 1.16 12.10
N PHE A 74 -4.97 1.53 11.93
CA PHE A 74 -4.33 1.60 10.63
C PHE A 74 -2.83 1.30 10.77
N ASN A 75 -2.12 1.04 9.69
CA ASN A 75 -0.66 1.09 9.66
C ASN A 75 -0.20 1.93 8.47
N THR A 76 1.07 2.29 8.46
CA THR A 76 1.67 2.96 7.29
C THR A 76 2.89 2.19 6.84
N VAL A 77 3.00 1.97 5.54
CA VAL A 77 4.17 1.34 4.92
C VAL A 77 4.79 2.35 3.97
N SER A 78 6.11 2.49 4.01
CA SER A 78 6.90 3.24 3.05
C SER A 78 7.96 2.31 2.48
N ARG A 79 7.96 2.12 1.17
CA ARG A 79 8.95 1.30 0.48
C ARG A 79 9.64 2.09 -0.62
N THR A 80 10.97 2.03 -0.62
CA THR A 80 11.84 2.67 -1.59
C THR A 80 12.43 1.62 -2.50
N PHE A 81 12.29 1.87 -3.79
CA PHE A 81 12.77 1.02 -4.88
C PHE A 81 13.86 1.77 -5.64
N GLU A 82 14.88 1.07 -6.09
CA GLU A 82 15.93 1.60 -6.95
C GLU A 82 16.05 0.73 -8.21
N GLY A 83 15.91 1.36 -9.38
CA GLY A 83 16.09 0.70 -10.68
C GLY A 83 17.56 0.65 -11.10
N LYS A 84 17.87 -0.11 -12.17
CA LYS A 84 19.24 -0.24 -12.70
C LYS A 84 19.89 1.09 -13.10
N GLU A 85 19.09 2.12 -13.38
CA GLU A 85 19.56 3.47 -13.74
C GLU A 85 19.85 4.36 -12.51
N GLY A 86 19.80 3.80 -11.29
CA GLY A 86 19.98 4.56 -10.04
C GLY A 86 18.78 5.42 -9.64
N LYS A 87 17.68 5.33 -10.40
CA LYS A 87 16.43 6.07 -10.15
C LYS A 87 15.69 5.49 -8.95
N ARG A 88 15.22 6.38 -8.06
CA ARG A 88 14.50 6.00 -6.85
C ARG A 88 13.00 6.27 -6.97
N THR A 89 12.22 5.36 -6.42
CA THR A 89 10.77 5.48 -6.33
C THR A 89 10.33 5.14 -4.92
N ILE A 90 9.54 6.01 -4.30
CA ILE A 90 9.08 5.82 -2.93
C ILE A 90 7.56 5.71 -2.96
N ILE A 91 7.05 4.55 -2.55
CA ILE A 91 5.62 4.30 -2.36
C ILE A 91 5.32 4.38 -0.88
N LYS A 92 4.47 5.34 -0.47
CA LYS A 92 3.93 5.44 0.89
C LYS A 92 2.44 5.09 0.85
N ALA A 93 2.02 4.14 1.67
CA ALA A 93 0.64 3.68 1.75
C ALA A 93 0.13 3.63 3.19
N ILE A 94 -1.18 3.80 3.35
CA ILE A 94 -1.91 3.58 4.59
C ILE A 94 -2.70 2.28 4.48
N GLY A 95 -2.55 1.40 5.45
CA GLY A 95 -3.37 0.21 5.61
C GLY A 95 -4.53 0.51 6.55
N PHE A 96 -5.77 0.39 6.07
CA PHE A 96 -6.99 0.70 6.81
C PHE A 96 -8.15 -0.15 6.28
N LEU A 97 -9.11 -0.55 7.13
CA LEU A 97 -10.27 -1.37 6.73
C LEU A 97 -9.91 -2.62 5.89
N GLY A 98 -8.81 -3.31 6.21
CA GLY A 98 -8.40 -4.52 5.51
C GLY A 98 -7.69 -4.32 4.16
N GLY A 99 -7.41 -3.09 3.74
CA GLY A 99 -6.73 -2.79 2.48
C GLY A 99 -5.66 -1.71 2.60
N TYR A 100 -4.83 -1.57 1.57
CA TYR A 100 -3.85 -0.49 1.43
C TYR A 100 -4.32 0.56 0.43
N TYR A 101 -3.98 1.81 0.71
CA TYR A 101 -4.29 2.97 -0.13
C TYR A 101 -3.05 3.87 -0.24
N PRO A 102 -2.79 4.47 -1.41
CA PRO A 102 -1.65 5.35 -1.59
C PRO A 102 -1.83 6.64 -0.75
N LEU A 103 -0.79 7.03 -0.02
CA LEU A 103 -0.70 8.31 0.68
C LEU A 103 0.08 9.32 -0.16
N VAL A 104 1.27 8.93 -0.61
CA VAL A 104 2.18 9.73 -1.42
C VAL A 104 2.99 8.80 -2.31
N GLU A 105 3.05 9.14 -3.58
CA GLU A 105 3.97 8.56 -4.54
C GLU A 105 5.01 9.63 -4.89
N GLU A 106 6.19 9.51 -4.30
CA GLU A 106 7.34 10.33 -4.66
C GLU A 106 8.09 9.58 -5.76
N ILE A 107 7.84 9.99 -7.00
CA ILE A 107 8.45 9.39 -8.20
C ILE A 107 9.31 10.44 -8.89
N ASP A 108 10.62 10.19 -9.03
CA ASP A 108 11.49 11.04 -9.85
C ASP A 108 11.10 10.99 -11.35
N HIS A 109 10.31 10.00 -11.79
CA HIS A 109 9.37 10.07 -12.94
C HIS A 109 8.42 8.86 -13.01
N SER A 110 7.16 9.11 -13.35
CA SER A 110 5.98 8.20 -13.35
C SER A 110 6.26 6.73 -13.63
N MET A 111 5.86 5.86 -12.68
CA MET A 111 5.52 4.48 -13.03
C MET A 111 4.37 4.49 -14.05
N PRO A 112 4.39 3.63 -15.07
CA PRO A 112 3.27 3.54 -15.99
C PRO A 112 2.01 3.20 -15.18
N SER A 113 1.01 4.08 -15.27
CA SER A 113 -0.33 3.81 -14.80
C SER A 113 -0.85 2.63 -15.61
N GLY A 114 -1.03 1.47 -14.96
CA GLY A 114 -1.74 0.34 -15.55
C GLY A 114 -3.23 0.62 -15.65
#